data_AF-A0A7S2ALT0-F1
#
_entry.id   AF-A0A7S2ALT0-F1
#
_cell.length_a   1.000
_cell.length_b   1.000
_cell.length_c   1.000
_cell.angle_alpha   90.00
_cell.angle_beta   90.00
_cell.angle_gamma   90.00
#
_symmetry.space_group_name_H-M   'P 1'
#
loop_
_entity.id
_entity.type
_entity.pdbx_description
1 polymer ?
#
loop_
_entity_poly.entity_id
_entity_poly.type
_entity_poly.pdbx_seq_one_letter_code
_entity_poly.pdbx_strand_id
1 'polypeptide(L)'
;MSFERIEFLKSLPMDDKAIAEYIWIDGTGSGLRSKARTFVTGKSAPSPSELPIWNFDGSSTGQAPGADSEVLLKPQAVFRDPFRGGKDILVVCDCYEPNGNPIKTNTRAAAAAIFKDKRVVDEEPWYGIEQEYTLLNAETRWPLGWPKNGYPGPQGPY
;
A
#
# COMPACT_ATOMS: atom_id res chain seq x y z
N MET A 1 17.38 4.99 16.73
CA MET A 1 16.33 5.92 17.20
C MET A 1 15.65 5.23 18.39
N SER A 2 15.61 5.82 19.59
CA SER A 2 14.99 5.16 20.75
C SER A 2 13.46 5.11 20.60
N PHE A 3 12.81 4.10 21.18
CA PHE A 3 11.35 3.98 21.20
C PHE A 3 10.68 5.23 21.79
N GLU A 4 11.28 5.81 22.83
CA GLU A 4 10.82 7.06 23.46
C GLU A 4 10.72 8.22 22.46
N ARG A 5 11.60 8.28 21.46
CA ARG A 5 11.58 9.33 20.44
C ARG A 5 10.41 9.18 19.47
N ILE A 6 9.96 7.95 19.19
CA ILE A 6 8.80 7.71 18.31
C ILE A 6 7.50 8.10 19.01
N GLU A 7 7.34 7.69 20.28
CA GLU A 7 6.16 8.06 21.06
C GLU A 7 6.09 9.57 21.30
N PHE A 8 7.24 10.22 21.53
CA PHE A 8 7.30 11.68 21.56
C PHE A 8 6.79 12.30 20.26
N LEU A 9 7.24 11.83 19.09
CA LEU A 9 6.79 12.36 17.80
C LEU A 9 5.28 12.19 17.59
N LYS A 10 4.69 11.07 18.02
CA LYS A 10 3.24 10.84 17.96
C LYS A 10 2.44 11.75 18.89
N SER A 11 3.04 12.21 19.98
CA SER A 11 2.41 13.12 20.94
C SER A 11 2.36 14.58 20.47
N LEU A 12 3.13 14.93 19.43
CA LEU A 12 3.16 16.30 18.94
C LEU A 12 1.82 16.68 18.30
N PRO A 13 1.27 17.86 18.60
CA PRO A 13 0.04 18.31 17.98
C PRO A 13 0.24 18.52 16.48
N MET A 14 -0.64 17.91 15.68
CA MET A 14 -0.69 18.08 14.22
C MET A 14 -1.87 18.97 13.76
N ASP A 15 -2.63 19.53 14.70
CA ASP A 15 -3.75 20.47 14.49
C ASP A 15 -4.69 20.06 13.32
N ASP A 16 -4.64 20.85 12.23
CA ASP A 16 -5.43 20.72 11.02
C ASP A 16 -4.70 19.96 9.90
N LYS A 17 -3.51 19.42 10.15
CA LYS A 17 -2.72 18.65 9.17
C LYS A 17 -2.65 17.18 9.55
N ALA A 18 -2.42 16.36 8.53
CA ALA A 18 -2.16 14.94 8.67
C ALA A 18 -1.27 14.45 7.53
N ILE A 19 -0.81 13.22 7.64
CA ILE A 19 0.03 12.53 6.67
C ILE A 19 -0.80 11.47 5.94
N ALA A 20 -0.71 11.47 4.61
CA ALA A 20 -1.26 10.45 3.76
C ALA A 20 -0.13 9.63 3.10
N GLU A 21 -0.05 8.35 3.44
CA GLU A 21 0.88 7.39 2.84
C GLU A 21 0.24 6.77 1.60
N TYR A 22 0.68 7.16 0.41
CA TYR A 22 0.19 6.59 -0.85
C TYR A 22 0.94 5.29 -1.11
N ILE A 23 0.21 4.19 -1.29
CA ILE A 23 0.73 2.83 -1.45
C ILE A 23 0.32 2.31 -2.84
N TRP A 24 1.26 1.69 -3.56
CA TRP A 24 1.00 1.07 -4.86
C TRP A 24 1.87 -0.17 -5.10
N ILE A 25 1.53 -0.93 -6.14
CA ILE A 25 2.28 -2.11 -6.59
C ILE A 25 3.27 -1.69 -7.69
N ASP A 26 4.52 -2.12 -7.60
CA ASP A 26 5.57 -1.80 -8.57
C ASP A 26 5.55 -2.69 -9.83
N GLY A 27 6.54 -2.50 -10.71
CA GLY A 27 6.66 -3.19 -11.98
C GLY A 27 6.86 -4.71 -11.88
N THR A 28 7.17 -5.23 -10.69
CA THR A 28 7.22 -6.69 -10.46
C THR A 28 5.84 -7.32 -10.35
N GLY A 29 4.79 -6.52 -10.11
CA GLY A 29 3.42 -6.99 -9.87
C GLY A 29 3.18 -7.57 -8.46
N SER A 30 4.19 -7.56 -7.57
CA SER A 30 4.07 -8.06 -6.19
C SER A 30 4.77 -7.19 -5.15
N GLY A 31 5.77 -6.40 -5.55
CA GLY A 31 6.44 -5.43 -4.69
C GLY A 31 5.54 -4.26 -4.34
N LEU A 32 5.45 -3.93 -3.05
CA LEU A 32 4.78 -2.73 -2.57
C LEU A 32 5.77 -1.56 -2.49
N ARG A 33 5.30 -0.38 -2.88
CA ARG A 33 6.00 0.90 -2.73
C ARG A 33 5.08 1.89 -2.04
N SER A 34 5.66 2.86 -1.36
CA SER A 34 4.88 3.94 -0.77
C SER A 34 5.65 5.24 -0.69
N LYS A 35 4.92 6.35 -0.56
CA LYS A 35 5.46 7.65 -0.15
C LYS A 35 4.40 8.51 0.52
N ALA A 36 4.85 9.38 1.42
CA ALA A 36 4.00 10.22 2.24
C ALA A 36 3.89 11.66 1.70
N ARG A 37 2.69 12.24 1.80
CA ARG A 37 2.48 13.70 1.71
C ARG A 37 1.71 14.22 2.91
N THR A 38 1.93 15.49 3.24
CA THR A 38 1.04 16.22 4.14
C THR A 38 -0.22 16.64 3.39
N PHE A 39 -1.36 16.61 4.08
CA PHE A 39 -2.62 17.19 3.62
C PHE A 39 -3.32 17.93 4.77
N VAL A 40 -4.22 18.84 4.42
CA VAL A 40 -5.06 19.55 5.38
C VAL A 40 -6.29 18.70 5.65
N THR A 41 -6.53 18.40 6.92
CA THR A 41 -7.66 17.61 7.40
C THR A 41 -8.95 18.43 7.37
N GLY A 42 -10.02 17.79 6.89
CA GLY A 42 -11.38 18.32 7.01
C GLY A 42 -12.02 17.94 8.34
N LYS A 43 -13.34 18.17 8.43
CA LYS A 43 -14.15 17.75 9.60
C LYS A 43 -14.27 16.22 9.74
N SER A 44 -14.14 15.49 8.64
CA SER A 44 -14.24 14.04 8.56
C SER A 44 -13.03 13.45 7.81
N ALA A 45 -12.85 12.14 7.92
CA ALA A 45 -11.88 11.43 7.09
C ALA A 45 -12.24 11.59 5.60
N PRO A 46 -11.25 11.85 4.72
CA PRO A 46 -11.51 12.04 3.31
C PRO A 46 -11.89 10.71 2.65
N SER A 47 -12.86 10.77 1.74
CA SER A 47 -13.10 9.73 0.76
C SER A 47 -11.96 9.69 -0.27
N PRO A 48 -11.70 8.55 -0.93
CA PRO A 48 -10.63 8.45 -1.93
C PRO A 48 -10.70 9.51 -3.04
N SER A 49 -11.91 9.87 -3.51
CA SER A 49 -12.11 10.87 -4.56
C SER A 49 -11.79 12.31 -4.14
N GLU A 50 -11.72 12.59 -2.84
CA GLU A 50 -11.34 13.91 -2.32
C GLU A 50 -9.82 14.07 -2.19
N LEU A 51 -9.07 12.97 -2.27
CA LEU A 51 -7.62 12.99 -2.22
C LEU A 51 -7.02 13.33 -3.60
N PRO A 52 -5.97 14.15 -3.64
CA PRO A 52 -5.35 14.53 -4.90
C PRO A 52 -4.72 13.32 -5.58
N ILE A 53 -4.86 13.27 -6.92
CA ILE A 53 -4.00 12.44 -7.75
C ILE A 53 -2.56 12.90 -7.54
N TRP A 54 -1.65 11.94 -7.47
CA TRP A 54 -0.22 12.22 -7.36
C TRP A 54 0.52 11.50 -8.48
N ASN A 55 1.84 11.59 -8.49
CA ASN A 55 2.69 10.97 -9.49
C ASN A 55 3.92 10.36 -8.80
N PHE A 56 4.65 9.49 -9.49
CA PHE A 56 5.98 9.02 -9.07
C PHE A 56 6.85 8.74 -10.30
N ASP A 57 8.14 8.51 -10.06
CA ASP A 57 9.08 8.08 -11.09
C ASP A 57 8.94 6.57 -11.35
N GLY A 58 8.22 6.24 -12.42
CA GLY A 58 7.98 4.90 -12.92
C GLY A 58 9.25 4.18 -13.39
N SER A 59 10.31 4.91 -13.76
CA SER A 59 11.56 4.27 -14.20
C SER A 59 12.26 3.53 -13.06
N SER A 60 12.22 4.11 -11.84
CA SER A 60 12.77 3.53 -10.61
C SER A 60 11.98 2.31 -10.08
N THR A 61 10.85 1.99 -10.72
CA THR A 61 9.94 0.90 -10.32
C THR A 61 9.67 -0.07 -11.47
N GLY A 62 10.28 0.12 -12.64
CA GLY A 62 10.07 -0.72 -13.83
C GLY A 62 8.68 -0.56 -14.47
N GLN A 63 8.05 0.61 -14.30
CA GLN A 63 6.69 0.91 -14.75
C GLN A 63 6.63 1.92 -15.91
N ALA A 64 7.73 2.61 -16.21
CA ALA A 64 7.84 3.58 -17.30
C ALA A 64 9.29 3.67 -17.81
N PRO A 65 9.52 4.05 -19.09
CA PRO A 65 10.86 4.29 -19.60
C PRO A 65 11.48 5.57 -18.98
N GLY A 66 12.81 5.71 -19.02
CA GLY A 66 13.49 6.86 -18.42
C GLY A 66 13.20 8.21 -19.08
N ALA A 67 12.88 8.24 -20.38
CA ALA A 67 12.59 9.48 -21.11
C ALA A 67 11.16 10.02 -20.88
N ASP A 68 10.25 9.17 -20.41
CA ASP A 68 8.87 9.50 -20.07
C ASP A 68 8.47 8.67 -18.85
N SER A 69 8.97 9.07 -17.69
CA SER A 69 8.97 8.24 -16.50
C SER A 69 7.80 8.52 -15.55
N GLU A 70 6.92 9.47 -15.87
CA GLU A 70 5.82 9.82 -14.99
C GLU A 70 4.73 8.74 -14.98
N VAL A 71 4.37 8.29 -13.77
CA VAL A 71 3.20 7.43 -13.55
C VAL A 71 2.31 8.07 -12.49
N LEU A 72 1.01 8.14 -12.75
CA LEU A 72 0.02 8.73 -11.87
C LEU A 72 -0.51 7.73 -10.84
N LEU A 73 -0.67 8.19 -9.61
CA LEU A 73 -1.31 7.49 -8.49
C LEU A 73 -2.72 8.02 -8.30
N LYS A 74 -3.71 7.16 -8.52
CA LYS A 74 -5.12 7.49 -8.33
C LYS A 74 -5.64 6.83 -7.06
N PRO A 75 -5.99 7.58 -5.99
CA PRO A 75 -6.52 7.03 -4.75
C PRO A 75 -7.77 6.16 -4.97
N GLN A 76 -7.84 5.01 -4.27
CA GLN A 76 -8.94 4.05 -4.40
C GLN A 76 -9.54 3.61 -3.07
N ALA A 77 -8.73 3.50 -2.03
CA ALA A 77 -9.20 3.15 -0.69
C ALA A 77 -8.37 3.89 0.36
N VAL A 78 -9.03 4.25 1.46
CA VAL A 78 -8.43 4.99 2.58
C VAL A 78 -8.60 4.16 3.85
N PHE A 79 -7.51 4.02 4.60
CA PHE A 79 -7.47 3.35 5.89
C PHE A 79 -6.77 4.26 6.91
N ARG A 80 -7.06 4.08 8.20
CA ARG A 80 -6.29 4.75 9.25
C ARG A 80 -4.86 4.21 9.27
N ASP A 81 -3.88 5.08 9.44
CA ASP A 81 -2.48 4.67 9.57
C ASP A 81 -2.19 4.16 10.99
N PRO A 82 -1.95 2.85 11.19
CA PRO A 82 -1.70 2.29 12.52
C PRO A 82 -0.28 2.59 13.03
N PHE A 83 0.63 3.00 12.15
CA PHE A 83 2.03 3.28 12.50
C PHE A 83 2.18 4.68 13.05
N ARG A 84 1.51 5.66 12.42
CA ARG A 84 1.53 7.06 12.86
C ARG A 84 0.39 7.39 13.82
N GLY A 85 -0.78 6.81 13.64
CA GLY A 85 -1.97 7.06 14.46
C GLY A 85 -2.65 8.40 14.17
N GLY A 86 -3.52 8.84 15.09
CA GLY A 86 -4.21 10.12 14.96
C GLY A 86 -5.10 10.23 13.72
N LYS A 87 -4.91 11.30 12.93
CA LYS A 87 -5.65 11.58 11.69
C LYS A 87 -4.92 11.10 10.43
N ASP A 88 -3.77 10.44 10.58
CA ASP A 88 -2.96 9.98 9.45
C ASP A 88 -3.63 8.76 8.78
N ILE A 89 -3.38 8.64 7.48
CA ILE A 89 -4.07 7.67 6.62
C ILE A 89 -3.11 6.93 5.69
N LEU A 90 -3.46 5.68 5.40
CA LEU A 90 -2.93 4.91 4.29
C LEU A 90 -3.88 5.05 3.09
N VAL A 91 -3.34 5.23 1.90
CA VAL A 91 -4.08 5.45 0.66
C VAL A 91 -3.63 4.43 -0.38
N VAL A 92 -4.45 3.40 -0.61
CA VAL A 92 -4.18 2.42 -1.67
C VAL A 92 -4.53 3.04 -3.02
N CYS A 93 -3.59 2.99 -3.95
CA CYS A 93 -3.69 3.65 -5.24
C CYS A 93 -3.66 2.65 -6.40
N ASP A 94 -4.42 2.99 -7.45
CA ASP A 94 -4.18 2.48 -8.79
C ASP A 94 -3.07 3.29 -9.47
N CYS A 95 -2.43 2.70 -10.49
CA CYS A 95 -1.42 3.38 -11.31
C CYS A 95 -1.90 3.59 -12.75
N TYR A 96 -1.65 4.78 -13.31
CA TYR A 96 -2.05 5.16 -14.66
C TYR A 96 -0.93 5.91 -15.39
N GLU A 97 -0.90 5.81 -16.71
CA GLU A 97 -0.14 6.70 -17.57
C GLU A 97 -0.70 8.13 -17.49
N PRO A 98 0.08 9.18 -17.85
CA PRO A 98 -0.41 10.56 -17.88
C PRO A 98 -1.61 10.79 -18.81
N ASN A 99 -1.74 9.97 -19.86
CA ASN A 99 -2.89 9.98 -20.78
C ASN A 99 -4.18 9.40 -20.17
N GLY A 100 -4.13 8.85 -18.95
CA GLY A 100 -5.26 8.27 -18.23
C GLY A 100 -5.46 6.76 -18.43
N ASN A 101 -4.64 6.09 -19.22
CA ASN A 101 -4.70 4.64 -19.40
C ASN A 101 -4.10 3.89 -18.20
N PRO A 102 -4.67 2.75 -17.77
CA PRO A 102 -4.06 1.94 -16.73
C PRO A 102 -2.73 1.37 -17.23
N ILE A 103 -1.68 1.47 -16.41
CA ILE A 103 -0.39 0.83 -16.76
C ILE A 103 -0.52 -0.69 -16.73
N LYS A 104 0.43 -1.40 -17.36
CA LYS A 104 0.41 -2.86 -17.48
C LYS A 104 0.25 -3.61 -16.16
N THR A 105 0.85 -3.15 -15.06
CA THR A 105 0.74 -3.81 -13.74
C THR A 105 -0.49 -3.40 -12.94
N ASN A 106 -1.34 -2.50 -13.45
CA ASN A 106 -2.61 -2.15 -12.82
C ASN A 106 -3.68 -3.22 -13.13
N THR A 107 -3.64 -4.31 -12.38
CA THR A 107 -4.63 -5.40 -12.47
C THR A 107 -6.00 -5.02 -11.89
N ARG A 108 -6.03 -4.02 -10.99
CA ARG A 108 -7.26 -3.56 -10.35
C ARG A 108 -8.21 -2.89 -11.34
N ALA A 109 -7.72 -2.18 -12.35
CA ALA A 109 -8.58 -1.53 -13.35
C ALA A 109 -9.51 -2.54 -14.06
N ALA A 110 -8.97 -3.69 -14.47
CA ALA A 110 -9.75 -4.76 -15.10
C ALA A 110 -10.71 -5.41 -14.09
N ALA A 111 -10.26 -5.70 -12.86
CA ALA A 111 -11.11 -6.24 -11.81
C ALA A 111 -12.28 -5.29 -11.49
N ALA A 112 -12.02 -3.99 -11.38
CA ALA A 112 -13.03 -2.98 -11.11
C ALA A 112 -14.07 -2.88 -12.23
N ALA A 113 -13.70 -3.14 -13.49
CA ALA A 113 -14.67 -3.22 -14.59
C ALA A 113 -15.61 -4.41 -14.42
N ILE A 114 -15.09 -5.58 -14.03
CA ILE A 114 -15.88 -6.79 -13.76
C ILE A 114 -16.82 -6.57 -12.56
N PHE A 115 -16.29 -6.06 -11.45
CA PHE A 115 -17.08 -5.83 -10.23
C PHE A 115 -18.09 -4.68 -10.34
N LYS A 116 -18.04 -3.87 -11.40
CA LYS A 116 -19.06 -2.87 -11.73
C LYS A 116 -20.12 -3.39 -12.69
N ASP A 117 -19.90 -4.53 -13.32
CA ASP A 117 -20.89 -5.14 -14.21
C ASP A 117 -22.13 -5.51 -13.40
N LYS A 118 -23.31 -5.10 -13.86
CA LYS A 118 -24.57 -5.32 -13.15
C LYS A 118 -24.78 -6.81 -12.81
N ARG A 119 -24.38 -7.72 -13.72
CA ARG A 119 -24.53 -9.16 -13.53
C ARG A 119 -23.70 -9.69 -12.36
N VAL A 120 -22.61 -9.01 -12.01
CA VAL A 120 -21.76 -9.37 -10.86
C VAL A 120 -22.23 -8.63 -9.61
N VAL A 121 -22.61 -7.36 -9.73
CA VAL A 121 -23.15 -6.57 -8.61
C VAL A 121 -24.39 -7.23 -8.01
N ASP A 122 -25.30 -7.73 -8.85
CA ASP A 122 -26.55 -8.37 -8.42
C ASP A 122 -26.32 -9.69 -7.65
N GLU A 123 -25.16 -10.35 -7.82
CA GLU A 123 -24.81 -11.60 -7.15
C GLU A 123 -24.13 -11.39 -5.79
N GLU A 124 -23.74 -10.16 -5.46
CA GLU A 124 -23.07 -9.79 -4.20
C GLU A 124 -21.91 -10.76 -3.80
N PRO A 125 -20.91 -10.98 -4.68
CA PRO A 125 -19.90 -12.02 -4.46
C PRO A 125 -19.00 -11.73 -3.24
N TRP A 126 -18.76 -12.76 -2.42
CA TRP A 126 -17.90 -12.70 -1.24
C TRP A 126 -16.62 -13.51 -1.44
N TYR A 127 -15.52 -12.99 -0.88
CA TYR A 127 -14.21 -13.62 -0.96
C TYR A 127 -13.57 -13.67 0.42
N GLY A 128 -13.14 -14.87 0.82
CA GLY A 128 -12.19 -15.08 1.90
C GLY A 128 -10.85 -15.49 1.29
N ILE A 129 -9.76 -14.84 1.70
CA ILE A 129 -8.41 -15.13 1.21
C ILE A 129 -7.53 -15.42 2.42
N GLU A 130 -6.92 -16.59 2.43
CA GLU A 130 -6.00 -17.03 3.48
C GLU A 130 -4.56 -16.72 3.05
N GLN A 131 -3.97 -15.69 3.65
CA GLN A 131 -2.59 -15.29 3.36
C GLN A 131 -1.62 -15.94 4.34
N GLU A 132 -0.97 -17.02 3.92
CA GLU A 132 0.18 -17.57 4.63
C GLU A 132 1.45 -16.74 4.37
N TYR A 133 2.35 -16.69 5.34
CA TYR A 133 3.68 -16.08 5.19
C TYR A 133 4.68 -16.71 6.16
N THR A 134 5.97 -16.64 5.80
CA THR A 134 7.08 -17.15 6.62
C THR A 134 7.99 -15.99 7.01
N LEU A 135 8.24 -15.83 8.32
CA LEU A 135 9.22 -14.87 8.81
C LEU A 135 10.63 -15.40 8.59
N LEU A 136 11.48 -14.58 8.00
CA LEU A 136 12.90 -14.89 7.77
C LEU A 136 13.78 -13.94 8.59
N ASN A 137 14.89 -14.45 9.09
CA ASN A 137 15.96 -13.63 9.66
C ASN A 137 16.54 -12.71 8.57
N ALA A 138 16.67 -11.42 8.88
CA ALA A 138 17.01 -10.41 7.88
C ALA A 138 18.43 -10.58 7.29
N GLU A 139 19.39 -11.06 8.07
CA GLU A 139 20.78 -11.21 7.66
C GLU A 139 21.01 -12.53 6.91
N THR A 140 20.52 -13.63 7.47
CA THR A 140 20.77 -14.98 6.94
C THR A 140 19.75 -15.40 5.89
N ARG A 141 18.61 -14.70 5.80
CA ARG A 141 17.44 -15.08 4.99
C ARG A 141 16.90 -16.48 5.32
N TRP A 142 17.28 -17.01 6.48
CA TRP A 142 16.85 -18.31 7.00
C TRP A 142 15.56 -18.16 7.82
N PRO A 143 14.66 -19.17 7.90
CA PRO A 143 13.45 -19.06 8.68
C PRO A 143 13.72 -18.67 10.14
N LEU A 144 12.93 -17.73 10.66
CA LEU A 144 13.11 -17.19 12.00
C LEU A 144 12.90 -18.30 13.04
N GLY A 145 13.83 -18.41 13.99
CA GLY A 145 13.80 -19.44 15.05
C GLY A 145 14.35 -20.80 14.64
N TRP A 146 14.72 -21.02 13.38
CA TRP A 146 15.38 -22.26 12.97
C TRP A 146 16.83 -22.30 13.44
N PRO A 147 17.38 -23.50 13.77
CA PRO A 147 18.80 -23.63 14.05
C PRO A 147 19.60 -23.27 12.79
N LYS A 148 20.76 -22.64 13.00
CA LYS A 148 21.67 -22.27 11.91
C LYS A 148 22.02 -23.50 11.09
N ASN A 149 21.77 -23.47 9.79
CA ASN A 149 22.01 -24.57 8.85
C ASN A 149 21.32 -25.90 9.22
N GLY A 150 20.18 -25.85 9.91
CA GLY A 150 19.41 -27.03 10.28
C GLY A 150 17.90 -26.81 10.23
N TYR A 151 17.17 -27.84 10.65
CA TYR A 151 15.71 -27.84 10.76
C TYR A 151 15.30 -27.85 12.23
N PRO A 152 14.13 -27.30 12.60
CA PRO A 152 13.59 -27.47 13.92
C PRO A 152 13.04 -28.91 14.06
N GLY A 153 12.38 -29.22 15.18
CA GLY A 153 11.66 -30.49 15.33
C GLY A 153 10.60 -30.75 14.24
N PRO A 154 9.92 -31.90 14.28
CA PRO A 154 8.81 -32.15 13.36
C PRO A 154 7.65 -31.18 13.59
N GLN A 155 6.85 -30.96 12.55
CA GLN A 155 5.66 -30.11 12.57
C GLN A 155 4.61 -30.63 13.59
N GLY A 156 3.92 -29.71 14.27
CA GLY A 156 2.92 -30.01 15.30
C GLY A 156 2.93 -29.10 16.53
N PRO A 157 4.11 -28.74 17.10
CA PRO A 157 4.18 -27.94 18.33
C PRO A 157 4.37 -26.43 18.11
N TYR A 158 4.32 -25.97 16.86
CA TYR A 158 4.48 -24.54 16.47
C TYR A 158 3.17 -23.78 16.53
#